data_AF-A0A259MQN5-F1
#
_entry.id   AF-A0A259MQN5-F1
#
_cell.length_a   1.000
_cell.length_b   1.000
_cell.length_c   1.000
_cell.angle_alpha   90.00
_cell.angle_beta   90.00
_cell.angle_gamma   90.00
#
_symmetry.space_group_name_H-M   'P 1'
#
loop_
_entity.id
_entity.type
_entity.pdbx_description
1 polymer ?
#
loop_
_entity_poly.entity_id
_entity_poly.type
_entity_poly.pdbx_seq_one_letter_code
_entity_poly.pdbx_strand_id
1 'polypeptide(L)'
;MKPTALILGLAATLAAAGCAQFDQAMAPPPPSALSQPIQASEIEWSKRSGANTVSGIATMKAGDTTHTCAGQAANLVPDSAYARARMTAIFGNDTRGTRASSQGPVKFDRDDPLYVSSLRRTTCDASGSFSFPRVPDGVWYVTTAVKWDGPGDNGLK
;
A
#
# COMPACT_ATOMS: atom_id res chain seq x y z
N MET A 1 -28.36 -64.87 27.63
CA MET A 1 -27.37 -64.29 28.57
C MET A 1 -26.38 -63.47 27.73
N LYS A 2 -26.30 -62.14 27.93
CA LYS A 2 -25.26 -61.24 27.38
C LYS A 2 -23.91 -61.51 28.08
N PRO A 3 -22.73 -61.01 27.65
CA PRO A 3 -22.41 -59.91 26.71
C PRO A 3 -21.27 -60.28 25.71
N THR A 4 -20.79 -59.45 24.77
CA THR A 4 -19.73 -58.45 25.00
C THR A 4 -19.50 -57.69 23.69
N ALA A 5 -19.74 -56.38 23.73
CA ALA A 5 -19.41 -55.46 22.65
C ALA A 5 -17.99 -54.93 22.86
N LEU A 6 -17.17 -55.00 21.82
CA LEU A 6 -15.85 -54.38 21.76
C LEU A 6 -15.72 -53.83 20.33
N ILE A 7 -16.03 -52.54 20.15
CA ILE A 7 -15.70 -51.82 18.93
C ILE A 7 -14.83 -50.66 19.36
N LEU A 8 -13.56 -50.77 18.97
CA LEU A 8 -12.51 -49.79 19.17
C LEU A 8 -12.90 -48.46 18.53
N GLY A 9 -12.81 -47.38 19.32
CA GLY A 9 -13.00 -46.01 18.86
C GLY A 9 -11.93 -45.63 17.83
N LEU A 10 -12.38 -45.29 16.63
CA LEU A 10 -11.57 -44.77 15.55
C LEU A 10 -11.21 -43.30 15.82
N ALA A 11 -9.94 -42.98 15.55
CA ALA A 11 -9.28 -41.71 15.79
C ALA A 11 -9.98 -40.50 15.13
N ALA A 12 -10.06 -39.39 15.88
CA ALA A 12 -10.41 -38.07 15.37
C ALA A 12 -9.20 -37.13 15.53
N THR A 13 -8.32 -37.11 14.52
CA THR A 13 -7.30 -36.07 14.35
C THR A 13 -7.87 -34.99 13.43
N LEU A 14 -8.31 -33.86 14.01
CA LEU A 14 -8.81 -32.70 13.27
C LEU A 14 -7.85 -31.50 13.41
N ALA A 15 -7.44 -31.01 12.24
CA ALA A 15 -7.10 -29.63 11.90
C ALA A 15 -5.78 -29.01 12.42
N ALA A 16 -4.72 -29.15 11.61
CA ALA A 16 -3.61 -28.19 11.54
C ALA A 16 -3.28 -27.89 10.07
N ALA A 17 -4.18 -27.21 9.35
CA ALA A 17 -3.97 -26.80 7.96
C ALA A 17 -4.23 -25.30 7.74
N GLY A 18 -3.96 -24.46 8.76
CA GLY A 18 -4.24 -23.02 8.72
C GLY A 18 -3.06 -22.11 8.40
N CYS A 19 -1.81 -22.59 8.47
CA CYS A 19 -0.65 -21.69 8.43
C CYS A 19 -0.10 -21.40 7.02
N ALA A 20 -0.42 -22.23 6.00
CA ALA A 20 0.18 -22.07 4.67
C ALA A 20 -0.52 -21.00 3.79
N GLN A 21 -1.71 -20.52 4.19
CA GLN A 21 -2.49 -19.59 3.37
C GLN A 21 -2.11 -18.12 3.61
N PHE A 22 -1.42 -17.81 4.71
CA PHE A 22 -0.97 -16.45 5.02
C PHE A 22 0.31 -16.04 4.26
N ASP A 23 1.17 -17.00 3.89
CA ASP A 23 2.42 -16.70 3.20
C ASP A 23 2.21 -16.20 1.75
N GLN A 24 1.13 -16.66 1.09
CA GLN A 24 0.79 -16.25 -0.28
C GLN A 24 0.26 -14.80 -0.35
N ALA A 25 -0.25 -14.26 0.76
CA ALA A 25 -0.77 -12.89 0.82
C ALA A 25 0.35 -11.83 0.85
N MET A 26 1.59 -12.23 1.21
CA MET A 26 2.71 -11.30 1.39
C MET A 26 3.82 -11.46 0.33
N ALA A 27 3.69 -12.40 -0.60
CA ALA A 27 4.64 -12.52 -1.71
C ALA A 27 4.53 -11.27 -2.63
N PRO A 28 5.65 -10.67 -3.05
CA PRO A 28 5.61 -9.56 -3.99
C PRO A 28 4.95 -10.01 -5.30
N PRO A 29 4.08 -9.21 -5.90
CA PRO A 29 3.36 -9.58 -7.11
C PRO A 29 4.35 -9.78 -8.26
N PRO A 30 4.03 -10.67 -9.22
CA PRO A 30 4.88 -10.90 -10.37
C PRO A 30 5.01 -9.61 -11.21
N PRO A 31 6.15 -9.39 -11.91
CA PRO A 31 6.35 -8.23 -12.79
C PRO A 31 5.25 -8.03 -13.84
N SER A 32 4.52 -9.09 -14.20
CA SER A 32 3.37 -9.06 -15.12
C SER A 32 2.13 -8.37 -14.56
N ALA A 33 2.05 -8.09 -13.25
CA ALA A 33 0.89 -7.48 -12.63
C ALA A 33 0.62 -6.05 -13.12
N LEU A 34 1.63 -5.32 -13.59
CA LEU A 34 1.46 -4.01 -14.23
C LEU A 34 0.84 -4.10 -15.63
N SER A 35 0.87 -5.27 -16.25
CA SER A 35 0.29 -5.53 -17.58
C SER A 35 -1.13 -6.09 -17.51
N GLN A 36 -1.64 -6.37 -16.30
CA GLN A 36 -2.99 -6.89 -16.08
C GLN A 36 -3.87 -5.82 -15.44
N PRO A 37 -5.16 -5.73 -15.83
CA PRO A 37 -6.08 -4.81 -15.18
C PRO A 37 -6.36 -5.23 -13.74
N ILE A 38 -6.64 -4.27 -12.87
CA ILE A 38 -7.07 -4.53 -11.48
C ILE A 38 -8.42 -5.25 -11.50
N GLN A 39 -8.53 -6.35 -10.76
CA GLN A 39 -9.84 -6.96 -10.54
C GLN A 39 -10.60 -6.12 -9.51
N ALA A 40 -11.85 -5.75 -9.81
CA ALA A 40 -12.65 -4.88 -8.93
C ALA A 40 -12.70 -5.42 -7.48
N SER A 41 -12.83 -6.74 -7.31
CA SER A 41 -12.85 -7.40 -6.00
C SER A 41 -11.63 -7.11 -5.12
N GLU A 42 -10.47 -6.79 -5.71
CA GLU A 42 -9.26 -6.43 -4.95
C GLU A 42 -9.40 -5.09 -4.24
N ILE A 43 -10.25 -4.18 -4.73
CA ILE A 43 -10.31 -2.79 -4.25
C ILE A 43 -11.72 -2.31 -3.88
N GLU A 44 -12.80 -3.03 -4.17
CA GLU A 44 -14.17 -2.58 -3.86
C GLU A 44 -14.37 -2.29 -2.36
N TRP A 45 -13.69 -3.03 -1.47
CA TRP A 45 -13.72 -2.80 -0.03
C TRP A 45 -13.26 -1.37 0.33
N SER A 46 -12.31 -0.82 -0.43
CA SER A 46 -11.66 0.46 -0.17
C SER A 46 -12.56 1.68 -0.44
N LYS A 47 -13.62 1.49 -1.24
CA LYS A 47 -14.58 2.54 -1.61
C LYS A 47 -15.59 2.85 -0.51
N ARG A 48 -15.73 1.96 0.47
CA ARG A 48 -16.65 2.11 1.59
C ARG A 48 -16.17 3.19 2.56
N SER A 49 -17.10 3.74 3.34
CA SER A 49 -16.73 4.55 4.51
C SER A 49 -16.35 3.63 5.66
N GLY A 50 -15.27 3.95 6.37
CA GLY A 50 -14.87 3.26 7.59
C GLY A 50 -14.94 4.15 8.83
N ALA A 51 -14.57 3.58 9.98
CA ALA A 51 -14.49 4.29 11.26
C ALA A 51 -13.09 4.85 11.57
N ASN A 52 -12.07 4.49 10.77
CA ASN A 52 -10.69 4.83 11.07
C ASN A 52 -10.27 6.18 10.49
N THR A 53 -9.18 6.72 11.05
CA THR A 53 -8.44 7.84 10.48
C THR A 53 -6.99 7.40 10.25
N VAL A 54 -6.47 7.62 9.05
CA VAL A 54 -5.05 7.42 8.74
C VAL A 54 -4.40 8.80 8.69
N SER A 55 -3.48 9.07 9.60
CA SER A 55 -2.77 10.35 9.68
C SER A 55 -1.27 10.14 9.91
N GLY A 56 -0.46 11.09 9.48
CA GLY A 56 0.97 11.04 9.68
C GLY A 56 1.66 12.35 9.28
N ILE A 57 2.98 12.36 9.43
CA ILE A 57 3.86 13.46 9.02
C ILE A 57 4.91 12.86 8.11
N ALA A 58 5.25 13.53 7.01
CA ALA A 58 6.35 13.10 6.16
C ALA A 58 7.48 14.14 6.18
N THR A 59 8.68 13.64 6.51
CA THR A 59 9.89 14.45 6.63
C THR A 59 11.06 13.76 5.94
N MET A 60 11.95 14.53 5.33
CA MET A 60 13.24 14.07 4.82
C MET A 60 14.36 14.99 5.28
N LYS A 61 15.53 14.42 5.57
CA LYS A 61 16.72 15.18 5.94
C LYS A 61 17.64 15.33 4.73
N ALA A 62 18.05 16.54 4.43
CA ALA A 62 19.02 16.87 3.39
C ALA A 62 20.12 17.76 3.98
N GLY A 63 21.32 17.20 4.17
CA GLY A 63 22.35 17.83 4.99
C GLY A 63 21.84 18.03 6.42
N ASP A 64 21.90 19.26 6.92
CA ASP A 64 21.42 19.63 8.26
C ASP A 64 19.96 20.10 8.31
N THR A 65 19.32 20.26 7.16
CA THR A 65 17.93 20.74 7.07
C THR A 65 16.95 19.57 7.00
N THR A 66 15.87 19.67 7.78
CA THR A 66 14.71 18.79 7.64
C THR A 66 13.64 19.47 6.80
N HIS A 67 13.25 18.82 5.71
CA HIS A 67 12.16 19.22 4.83
C HIS A 67 10.93 18.38 5.11
N THR A 68 9.74 18.93 4.86
CA THR A 68 8.46 18.25 5.08
C THR A 68 7.65 18.15 3.80
N CYS A 69 6.58 17.36 3.78
CA CYS A 69 5.68 17.31 2.63
C CYS A 69 4.76 18.52 2.49
N ALA A 70 4.96 19.61 3.24
CA ALA A 70 4.05 20.75 3.27
C ALA A 70 3.65 21.23 1.86
N GLY A 71 2.34 21.36 1.64
CA GLY A 71 1.76 21.75 0.34
C GLY A 71 1.82 20.67 -0.74
N GLN A 72 2.45 19.52 -0.51
CA GLN A 72 2.46 18.39 -1.44
C GLN A 72 1.25 17.48 -1.21
N ALA A 73 0.86 16.75 -2.27
CA ALA A 73 -0.20 15.77 -2.18
C ALA A 73 0.28 14.52 -1.42
N ALA A 74 -0.55 14.06 -0.49
CA ALA A 74 -0.48 12.73 0.07
C ALA A 74 -1.61 11.87 -0.55
N ASN A 75 -1.28 10.66 -0.97
CA ASN A 75 -2.23 9.70 -1.50
C ASN A 75 -2.30 8.47 -0.61
N LEU A 76 -3.52 8.00 -0.38
CA LEU A 76 -3.81 6.71 0.21
C LEU A 76 -4.28 5.78 -0.91
N VAL A 77 -3.55 4.68 -1.11
CA VAL A 77 -3.74 3.72 -2.20
C VAL A 77 -4.16 2.39 -1.59
N PRO A 78 -5.29 1.79 -2.01
CA PRO A 78 -5.63 0.46 -1.52
C PRO A 78 -4.65 -0.59 -2.04
N ASP A 79 -4.37 -1.59 -1.23
CA ASP A 79 -3.59 -2.74 -1.66
C ASP A 79 -4.29 -3.50 -2.80
N SER A 80 -3.49 -3.95 -3.77
CA SER A 80 -3.86 -4.84 -4.87
C SER A 80 -2.57 -5.39 -5.48
N ALA A 81 -2.66 -6.45 -6.30
CA ALA A 81 -1.50 -6.95 -7.03
C ALA A 81 -0.84 -5.86 -7.89
N TYR A 82 -1.65 -5.02 -8.55
CA TYR A 82 -1.16 -3.88 -9.33
C TYR A 82 -0.49 -2.82 -8.44
N ALA A 83 -1.10 -2.46 -7.30
CA ALA A 83 -0.54 -1.45 -6.40
C ALA A 83 0.84 -1.88 -5.85
N ARG A 84 0.97 -3.13 -5.39
CA ARG A 84 2.26 -3.69 -4.92
C ARG A 84 3.34 -3.67 -6.01
N ALA A 85 2.98 -4.07 -7.24
CA ALA A 85 3.91 -4.07 -8.37
C ALA A 85 4.34 -2.64 -8.72
N ARG A 86 3.40 -1.69 -8.64
CA ARG A 86 3.66 -0.27 -8.87
C ARG A 86 4.54 0.34 -7.77
N MET A 87 4.31 0.02 -6.49
CA MET A 87 5.17 0.46 -5.39
C MET A 87 6.58 -0.10 -5.57
N THR A 88 6.72 -1.37 -5.94
CA THR A 88 8.02 -1.99 -6.23
C THR A 88 8.72 -1.30 -7.41
N ALA A 89 8.01 -1.00 -8.50
CA ALA A 89 8.58 -0.34 -9.67
C ALA A 89 9.02 1.11 -9.38
N ILE A 90 8.30 1.84 -8.52
CA ILE A 90 8.63 3.22 -8.15
C ILE A 90 9.71 3.25 -7.07
N PHE A 91 9.50 2.57 -5.96
CA PHE A 91 10.29 2.72 -4.73
C PHE A 91 11.30 1.59 -4.50
N GLY A 92 11.35 0.59 -5.38
CA GLY A 92 12.19 -0.60 -5.25
C GLY A 92 11.65 -1.64 -4.26
N ASN A 93 10.56 -1.34 -3.56
CA ASN A 93 9.95 -2.19 -2.54
C ASN A 93 8.47 -1.79 -2.32
N ASP A 94 7.62 -2.76 -1.96
CA ASP A 94 6.18 -2.58 -1.72
C ASP A 94 5.80 -2.52 -0.23
N THR A 95 6.77 -2.41 0.68
CA THR A 95 6.54 -2.22 2.12
C THR A 95 6.95 -0.82 2.55
N ARG A 96 8.13 -0.36 2.11
CA ARG A 96 8.63 1.00 2.31
C ARG A 96 9.74 1.32 1.33
N GLY A 97 9.82 2.58 0.91
CA GLY A 97 10.93 3.04 0.10
C GLY A 97 10.82 4.53 -0.19
N THR A 98 11.90 5.08 -0.72
CA THR A 98 11.95 6.46 -1.21
C THR A 98 12.61 6.44 -2.58
N ARG A 99 12.28 7.44 -3.39
CA ARG A 99 12.85 7.61 -4.71
C ARG A 99 13.25 9.06 -4.90
N ALA A 100 14.50 9.29 -5.32
CA ALA A 100 14.97 10.64 -5.60
C ALA A 100 14.21 11.23 -6.80
N SER A 101 13.81 12.50 -6.69
CA SER A 101 13.16 13.24 -7.78
C SER A 101 14.06 13.37 -9.01
N SER A 102 15.38 13.45 -8.81
CA SER A 102 16.41 13.55 -9.86
C SER A 102 16.41 12.38 -10.84
N GLN A 103 15.85 11.22 -10.45
CA GLN A 103 15.74 10.06 -11.34
C GLN A 103 14.55 10.16 -12.32
N GLY A 104 13.80 11.27 -12.34
CA GLY A 104 12.65 11.52 -13.23
C GLY A 104 11.44 10.61 -12.94
N PRO A 105 10.23 10.86 -13.47
CA PRO A 105 9.07 10.01 -13.18
C PRO A 105 9.25 8.60 -13.76
N VAL A 106 8.83 7.56 -13.02
CA VAL A 106 8.63 6.22 -13.58
C VAL A 106 7.44 6.30 -14.52
N LYS A 107 7.66 5.95 -15.79
CA LYS A 107 6.63 5.99 -16.82
C LYS A 107 5.88 4.66 -16.83
N PHE A 108 4.56 4.76 -16.81
CA PHE A 108 3.65 3.64 -17.05
C PHE A 108 2.92 3.97 -18.36
N ASP A 109 2.88 3.02 -19.30
CA ASP A 109 2.26 3.25 -20.62
C ASP A 109 0.77 3.60 -20.49
N ARG A 110 0.11 3.05 -19.47
CA ARG A 110 -1.27 3.37 -19.12
C ARG A 110 -1.53 3.08 -17.65
N ASP A 111 -2.06 4.07 -16.95
CA ASP A 111 -2.60 3.84 -15.62
C ASP A 111 -3.90 3.05 -15.70
N ASP A 112 -4.05 2.05 -14.84
CA ASP A 112 -5.33 1.37 -14.69
C ASP A 112 -6.38 2.38 -14.15
N PRO A 113 -7.56 2.52 -14.78
CA PRO A 113 -8.60 3.45 -14.32
C PRO A 113 -9.07 3.20 -12.88
N LEU A 114 -9.09 1.94 -12.43
CA LEU A 114 -9.43 1.56 -11.07
C LEU A 114 -8.35 1.98 -10.08
N TYR A 115 -7.08 1.99 -10.50
CA TYR A 115 -6.01 2.56 -9.68
C TYR A 115 -6.27 4.06 -9.46
N VAL A 116 -6.45 4.83 -10.54
CA VAL A 116 -6.60 6.29 -10.45
C VAL A 116 -7.86 6.70 -9.67
N SER A 117 -8.97 5.99 -9.86
CA SER A 117 -10.26 6.30 -9.23
C SER A 117 -10.39 5.82 -7.79
N SER A 118 -9.56 4.89 -7.33
CA SER A 118 -9.56 4.40 -5.94
C SER A 118 -8.62 5.17 -5.01
N LEU A 119 -7.77 6.05 -5.56
CA LEU A 119 -6.90 6.93 -4.78
C LEU A 119 -7.71 7.90 -3.93
N ARG A 120 -7.47 7.88 -2.62
CA ARG A 120 -7.87 8.98 -1.74
C ARG A 120 -6.72 9.98 -1.70
N ARG A 121 -7.01 11.27 -1.88
CA ARG A 121 -5.99 12.32 -1.89
C ARG A 121 -6.29 13.35 -0.82
N THR A 122 -5.24 13.86 -0.22
CA THR A 122 -5.24 15.04 0.65
C THR A 122 -3.97 15.85 0.37
N THR A 123 -3.87 17.02 0.96
CA THR A 123 -2.68 17.86 0.88
C THR A 123 -2.06 17.96 2.26
N CYS A 124 -0.75 17.80 2.36
CA CYS A 124 -0.06 18.02 3.62
C CYS A 124 -0.19 19.50 4.05
N ASP A 125 -0.45 19.74 5.33
CA ASP A 125 -0.53 21.08 5.89
C ASP A 125 0.85 21.76 6.01
N ALA A 126 0.89 22.97 6.56
CA ALA A 126 2.12 23.75 6.72
C ALA A 126 3.18 23.06 7.61
N SER A 127 2.76 22.15 8.50
CA SER A 127 3.68 21.34 9.33
C SER A 127 4.19 20.09 8.61
N GLY A 128 3.63 19.76 7.44
CA GLY A 128 3.89 18.50 6.74
C GLY A 128 3.07 17.33 7.25
N SER A 129 1.96 17.61 7.95
CA SER A 129 1.03 16.59 8.43
C SER A 129 -0.07 16.33 7.40
N PHE A 130 -0.55 15.09 7.30
CA PHE A 130 -1.69 14.69 6.47
C PHE A 130 -2.68 13.85 7.28
N SER A 131 -3.94 13.84 6.84
CA SER A 131 -5.00 13.03 7.46
C SER A 131 -6.05 12.60 6.44
N PHE A 132 -6.46 11.34 6.52
CA PHE A 132 -7.53 10.71 5.77
C PHE A 132 -8.58 10.20 6.75
N PRO A 133 -9.75 10.84 6.87
CA PRO A 133 -10.83 10.35 7.71
C PRO A 133 -11.64 9.26 7.00
N ARG A 134 -12.41 8.51 7.77
CA ARG A 134 -13.38 7.52 7.29
C ARG A 134 -12.75 6.43 6.40
N VAL A 135 -11.61 5.93 6.83
CA VAL A 135 -10.87 4.88 6.13
C VAL A 135 -11.40 3.51 6.57
N PRO A 136 -11.92 2.67 5.65
CA PRO A 136 -12.34 1.31 5.97
C PRO A 136 -11.13 0.43 6.29
N ASP A 137 -11.37 -0.64 7.04
CA ASP A 137 -10.37 -1.64 7.38
C ASP A 137 -9.78 -2.26 6.10
N GLY A 138 -8.47 -2.51 6.12
CA GLY A 138 -7.73 -3.11 5.01
C GLY A 138 -6.29 -2.63 4.96
N VAL A 139 -5.56 -3.09 3.96
CA VAL A 139 -4.15 -2.71 3.74
C VAL A 139 -4.11 -1.52 2.79
N TRP A 140 -3.36 -0.50 3.19
CA TRP A 140 -3.22 0.75 2.45
C TRP A 140 -1.75 1.15 2.34
N TYR A 141 -1.40 1.73 1.19
CA TYR A 141 -0.15 2.46 1.00
C TYR A 141 -0.37 3.95 1.17
N VAL A 142 0.54 4.61 1.88
CA VAL A 142 0.64 6.06 1.89
C VAL A 142 1.81 6.47 1.00
N THR A 143 1.57 7.37 0.06
CA THR A 143 2.62 7.99 -0.77
C THR A 143 2.52 9.50 -0.68
N THR A 144 3.66 10.18 -0.69
CA THR A 144 3.74 11.64 -0.72
C THR A 144 5.08 12.06 -1.33
N ALA A 145 5.23 13.36 -1.58
CA ALA A 145 6.48 13.95 -1.99
C ALA A 145 6.98 14.93 -0.92
N VAL A 146 8.30 14.99 -0.75
CA VAL A 146 8.98 16.06 -0.02
C VAL A 146 9.82 16.79 -1.06
N LYS A 147 9.52 18.06 -1.30
CA LYS A 147 10.19 18.88 -2.30
C LYS A 147 10.82 20.09 -1.64
N TRP A 148 12.03 20.41 -2.05
CA TRP A 148 12.77 21.60 -1.66
C TRP A 148 13.71 21.98 -2.79
N ASP A 149 14.02 23.27 -2.89
CA ASP A 149 15.03 23.76 -3.82
C ASP A 149 16.41 23.47 -3.24
N GLY A 150 17.27 22.80 -4.01
CA GLY A 150 18.65 22.52 -3.62
C GLY A 150 19.60 23.69 -3.91
N PRO A 151 20.85 23.69 -3.39
CA PRO A 151 21.91 24.58 -3.86
C PRO A 151 22.27 24.22 -5.32
N GLY A 152 21.46 24.68 -6.27
CA GLY A 152 21.49 24.29 -7.67
C GLY A 152 20.19 24.60 -8.44
N ASP A 153 19.06 24.75 -7.74
CA ASP A 153 17.80 25.23 -8.32
C ASP A 153 17.81 26.75 -8.46
N ASN A 154 18.69 27.25 -9.35
CA ASN A 154 18.56 28.63 -9.84
C ASN A 154 17.38 28.69 -10.83
N GLY A 155 16.17 28.73 -10.28
CA GLY A 155 15.00 29.40 -10.85
C GLY A 155 14.79 29.29 -12.36
N LEU A 156 14.70 28.07 -12.90
CA LEU A 156 14.07 27.88 -14.20
C LEU A 156 12.55 27.93 -14.00
N LYS A 157 12.04 29.17 -14.02
CA LYS A 157 10.65 29.48 -14.36
C LYS A 157 10.35 29.07 -15.79
#